data_AF-A0A662L6F8-F1
#
_entry.id   AF-A0A662L6F8-F1
#
_cell.length_a   1.000
_cell.length_b   1.000
_cell.length_c   1.000
_cell.angle_alpha   90.00
_cell.angle_beta   90.00
_cell.angle_gamma   90.00
#
_symmetry.space_group_name_H-M   'P 1'
#
loop_
_entity.id
_entity.type
_entity.pdbx_description
1 polymer ?
#
loop_
_entity_poly.entity_id
_entity_poly.type
_entity_poly.pdbx_seq_one_letter_code
_entity_poly.pdbx_strand_id
1 'polypeptide(L)'
;MERVVFEVVEIRGKCSVHRLGDKITIEGARIVLEETDALCIHALPSLLHYAVALREGISPVKLGLSKDEGVAYIQCLDPGEPYTSGGTVVFMAKRERK
;
A
#
# COMPACT_ATOMS: atom_id res chain seq x y z
N MET A 1 -12.37 12.43 -9.92
CA MET A 1 -12.61 11.62 -8.70
C MET A 1 -11.27 11.27 -8.06
N GLU A 2 -11.16 11.30 -6.73
CA GLU A 2 -9.87 11.12 -6.06
C GLU A 2 -9.54 9.63 -5.90
N ARG A 3 -8.31 9.25 -6.27
CA ARG A 3 -7.82 7.87 -6.33
C ARG A 3 -6.48 7.78 -5.60
N VAL A 4 -6.20 6.63 -5.00
CA VAL A 4 -4.88 6.26 -4.50
C VAL A 4 -4.47 4.89 -5.05
N VAL A 5 -3.24 4.79 -5.52
CA VAL A 5 -2.63 3.55 -6.00
C VAL A 5 -1.53 3.15 -5.05
N PHE A 6 -1.58 1.92 -4.56
CA PHE A 6 -0.51 1.30 -3.78
C PHE A 6 0.27 0.36 -4.69
N GLU A 7 1.56 0.57 -4.82
CA GLU A 7 2.46 -0.25 -5.62
C GLU A 7 3.49 -0.93 -4.72
N VAL A 8 3.72 -2.22 -4.91
CA VAL A 8 4.76 -2.96 -4.18
C VAL A 8 6.14 -2.55 -4.67
N VAL A 9 6.91 -1.88 -3.82
CA VAL A 9 8.25 -1.37 -4.16
C VAL A 9 9.38 -2.14 -3.48
N GLU A 10 9.09 -2.89 -2.42
CA GLU A 10 10.09 -3.69 -1.72
C GLU A 10 9.45 -4.93 -1.10
N ILE A 11 10.15 -6.07 -1.16
CA ILE A 11 9.81 -7.29 -0.42
C ILE A 11 11.05 -7.72 0.36
N ARG A 12 10.94 -7.76 1.69
CA ARG A 12 11.99 -8.26 2.60
C ARG A 12 11.61 -9.65 3.05
N GLY A 13 12.34 -10.67 2.62
CA GLY A 13 11.97 -12.07 2.85
C GLY A 13 11.10 -12.60 1.71
N LYS A 14 9.96 -13.23 2.03
CA LYS A 14 9.07 -13.84 1.03
C LYS A 14 7.62 -13.42 1.25
N CYS A 15 6.89 -13.19 0.16
CA CYS A 15 5.43 -13.04 0.19
C CYS A 15 4.78 -14.06 -0.75
N SER A 16 3.73 -14.75 -0.28
CA SER A 16 2.98 -15.72 -1.09
C SER A 16 1.91 -15.09 -1.97
N VAL A 17 1.53 -13.84 -1.70
CA VAL A 17 0.46 -13.13 -2.40
C VAL A 17 1.02 -12.10 -3.37
N HIS A 18 1.95 -11.26 -2.91
CA HIS A 18 2.45 -10.11 -3.67
C HIS A 18 3.81 -10.35 -4.31
N ARG A 19 4.04 -9.66 -5.44
CA ARG A 19 5.31 -9.54 -6.16
C ARG A 19 5.68 -8.06 -6.33
N LEU A 20 6.95 -7.79 -6.62
CA LEU A 20 7.39 -6.43 -6.94
C LEU A 20 6.61 -5.88 -8.14
N GLY A 21 6.10 -4.66 -8.01
CA GLY A 21 5.30 -3.98 -9.02
C GLY A 21 3.80 -4.24 -8.96
N ASP A 22 3.32 -5.20 -8.16
CA ASP A 22 1.88 -5.42 -7.98
C ASP A 22 1.19 -4.15 -7.47
N LYS A 23 -0.02 -3.90 -7.95
CA LYS A 23 -0.81 -2.72 -7.62
C LYS A 23 -2.12 -3.06 -6.92
N ILE A 24 -2.55 -2.15 -6.05
CA ILE A 24 -3.91 -2.09 -5.51
C ILE A 24 -4.44 -0.68 -5.74
N THR A 25 -5.56 -0.59 -6.44
CA THR A 25 -6.20 0.69 -6.76
C THR A 25 -7.44 0.92 -5.92
N ILE A 26 -7.51 2.04 -5.20
CA ILE A 26 -8.70 2.47 -4.45
C ILE A 26 -9.22 3.78 -5.04
N GLU A 27 -10.51 3.81 -5.39
CA GLU A 27 -11.21 5.00 -5.87
C GLU A 27 -12.52 5.17 -5.10
N GLY A 28 -12.69 6.27 -4.35
CA GLY A 28 -13.80 6.36 -3.40
C GLY A 28 -13.84 5.13 -2.46
N ALA A 29 -15.01 4.51 -2.30
CA ALA A 29 -15.18 3.32 -1.46
C ALA A 29 -14.87 1.99 -2.16
N ARG A 30 -14.49 1.99 -3.45
CA ARG A 30 -14.23 0.78 -4.24
C ARG A 30 -12.73 0.48 -4.32
N ILE A 31 -12.40 -0.82 -4.26
CA ILE A 31 -11.17 -1.35 -4.85
C ILE A 31 -11.47 -1.62 -6.32
N VAL A 32 -10.67 -1.06 -7.23
CA VAL A 32 -10.84 -1.24 -8.68
C VAL A 32 -10.14 -2.54 -9.06
N LEU A 33 -10.92 -3.61 -9.23
CA LEU A 33 -10.40 -4.97 -9.42
C LEU A 33 -9.65 -5.11 -10.75
N GLU A 34 -10.08 -4.40 -11.79
CA GLU A 34 -9.44 -4.39 -13.11
C GLU A 34 -8.04 -3.75 -13.10
N GLU A 35 -7.73 -2.98 -12.04
CA GLU A 35 -6.49 -2.24 -11.86
C GLU A 35 -5.76 -2.67 -10.57
N THR A 36 -6.06 -3.88 -10.08
CA THR A 36 -5.50 -4.48 -8.88
C THR A 36 -4.99 -5.89 -9.19
N ASP A 37 -3.69 -6.11 -9.03
CA ASP A 37 -3.04 -7.37 -9.41
C ASP A 37 -3.24 -8.48 -8.37
N ALA A 38 -3.22 -8.11 -7.08
CA ALA A 38 -3.37 -9.05 -5.96
C ALA A 38 -3.97 -8.38 -4.73
N LEU A 39 -4.67 -9.16 -3.90
CA LEU A 39 -5.23 -8.71 -2.62
C LEU A 39 -4.82 -9.64 -1.48
N CYS A 40 -4.23 -9.07 -0.42
CA CYS A 40 -3.83 -9.78 0.78
C CYS A 40 -4.58 -9.24 2.00
N ILE A 41 -5.31 -10.12 2.71
CA ILE A 41 -6.04 -9.75 3.93
C ILE A 41 -5.11 -9.27 5.07
N HIS A 42 -3.82 -9.61 5.04
CA HIS A 42 -2.84 -9.11 6.00
C HIS A 42 -2.33 -7.71 5.66
N ALA A 43 -2.28 -7.34 4.37
CA ALA A 43 -1.84 -6.02 3.94
C ALA A 43 -2.98 -4.99 4.02
N LEU A 44 -4.20 -5.39 3.67
CA LEU A 44 -5.37 -4.52 3.60
C LEU A 44 -5.59 -3.65 4.87
N PRO A 45 -5.51 -4.19 6.11
CA PRO A 45 -5.70 -3.36 7.31
C PRO A 45 -4.74 -2.17 7.38
N SER A 46 -3.44 -2.40 7.12
CA SER A 46 -2.43 -1.32 7.11
C SER A 46 -2.69 -0.30 6.01
N LEU A 47 -3.04 -0.76 4.81
CA LEU A 47 -3.30 0.13 3.67
C LEU A 47 -4.57 0.96 3.88
N LEU A 48 -5.67 0.33 4.32
CA LEU A 48 -6.96 0.98 4.52
C LEU A 48 -6.94 2.00 5.65
N HIS A 49 -6.08 1.81 6.67
CA HIS A 49 -5.90 2.80 7.73
C HIS A 49 -5.49 4.18 7.18
N TYR A 50 -4.69 4.22 6.11
CA TYR A 50 -4.20 5.46 5.49
C TYR A 50 -4.90 5.80 4.17
N ALA A 51 -5.59 4.86 3.52
CA ALA A 51 -6.12 5.03 2.18
C ALA A 51 -7.00 6.27 2.02
N VAL A 52 -7.94 6.51 2.95
CA VAL A 52 -8.82 7.69 2.88
C VAL A 52 -8.01 8.98 3.04
N ALA A 53 -7.14 9.07 4.04
CA ALA A 53 -6.35 10.27 4.28
C ALA A 53 -5.45 10.61 3.08
N LEU A 54 -4.76 9.61 2.52
CA LEU A 54 -3.89 9.80 1.36
C LEU A 54 -4.69 10.14 0.09
N ARG A 55 -5.84 9.49 -0.12
CA ARG A 55 -6.74 9.79 -1.24
C ARG A 55 -7.22 11.23 -1.19
N GLU A 56 -7.66 11.72 -0.03
CA GLU A 56 -8.13 13.11 0.19
C GLU A 56 -6.97 14.14 0.22
N GLY A 57 -5.73 13.71 -0.03
CA GLY A 57 -4.58 14.60 -0.19
C GLY A 57 -3.94 15.08 1.12
N ILE A 58 -4.12 14.36 2.23
CA ILE A 58 -3.36 14.62 3.45
C ILE A 58 -1.88 14.31 3.19
N SER A 59 -1.02 15.24 3.60
CA SER A 59 0.44 15.17 3.45
C SER A 59 1.02 13.84 4.01
N PRO A 60 1.72 13.04 3.18
CA PRO A 60 2.47 11.87 3.64
C PRO A 60 3.51 12.19 4.71
N VAL A 61 4.15 13.37 4.61
CA VAL A 61 5.16 13.84 5.57
C VAL A 61 4.51 14.11 6.92
N LYS A 62 3.36 14.79 6.94
CA LYS A 62 2.59 15.05 8.17
C LYS A 62 2.10 13.75 8.84
N LEU A 63 1.78 12.73 8.03
CA LEU A 63 1.40 11.40 8.52
C LEU A 63 2.60 10.56 8.99
N GLY A 64 3.83 11.03 8.77
CA GLY A 64 5.05 10.29 9.13
C GLY A 64 5.35 9.10 8.21
N LEU A 65 4.76 9.07 7.01
CA LEU A 65 4.87 7.95 6.07
C LEU A 65 5.92 8.18 4.97
N SER A 66 6.50 9.38 4.89
CA SER A 66 7.48 9.72 3.86
C SER A 66 8.27 10.97 4.23
N LYS A 67 9.37 11.20 3.50
CA LYS A 67 10.10 12.48 3.46
C LYS A 67 9.70 13.33 2.24
N ASP A 68 8.87 12.78 1.36
CA ASP A 68 8.40 13.38 0.12
C ASP A 68 6.87 13.55 0.19
N GLU A 69 6.37 14.73 -0.16
CA GLU A 69 4.94 15.06 -0.19
C GLU A 69 4.17 14.29 -1.29
N GLY A 70 4.85 13.79 -2.31
CA GLY A 70 4.23 13.13 -3.45
C GLY A 70 3.84 11.66 -3.22
N VAL A 71 4.43 11.00 -2.22
CA VAL A 71 4.30 9.55 -2.00
C VAL A 71 4.31 9.20 -0.52
N ALA A 72 3.62 8.15 -0.13
CA ALA A 72 3.68 7.56 1.21
C ALA A 72 4.20 6.11 1.15
N TYR A 73 4.85 5.63 2.21
CA TYR A 73 5.30 4.24 2.30
C TYR A 73 4.62 3.54 3.47
N ILE A 74 4.04 2.36 3.22
CA ILE A 74 3.28 1.60 4.22
C ILE A 74 3.71 0.13 4.13
N GLN A 75 3.88 -0.53 5.27
CA GLN A 75 4.27 -1.94 5.35
C GLN A 75 3.07 -2.84 5.68
N CYS A 76 3.06 -4.06 5.15
CA CYS A 76 2.16 -5.10 5.65
C CYS A 76 2.62 -5.61 7.03
N LEU A 77 1.73 -6.31 7.73
CA LEU A 77 1.92 -6.70 9.13
C LEU A 77 2.75 -7.97 9.34
N ASP A 78 3.17 -8.67 8.26
CA ASP A 78 3.93 -9.90 8.40
C ASP A 78 5.35 -9.58 8.93
N PRO A 79 5.71 -10.06 10.14
CA PRO A 79 6.97 -9.73 10.78
C PRO A 79 8.18 -10.43 10.14
N GLY A 80 7.98 -11.49 9.35
CA GLY A 80 9.06 -12.30 8.81
C GLY A 80 9.85 -13.09 9.87
N GLU A 81 11.03 -13.58 9.48
CA GLU A 81 11.92 -14.37 10.34
C GLU A 81 12.41 -13.57 11.56
N PRO A 82 12.54 -14.19 12.75
CA PRO A 82 12.41 -15.62 13.02
C PRO A 82 10.97 -16.09 13.34
N TYR A 83 9.96 -15.22 13.19
CA TYR A 83 8.60 -15.49 13.66
C TYR A 83 7.71 -16.17 12.60
N THR A 84 7.96 -15.87 11.33
CA THR A 84 7.29 -16.49 10.18
C THR A 84 8.31 -16.78 9.09
N SER A 85 8.00 -17.74 8.22
CA SER A 85 8.77 -17.98 6.99
C SER A 85 8.46 -16.96 5.88
N GLY A 86 7.65 -15.94 6.20
CA GLY A 86 7.16 -14.91 5.31
C GLY A 86 8.10 -13.72 5.24
N GLY A 87 7.52 -12.53 5.20
CA GLY A 87 8.29 -11.32 5.00
C GLY A 87 7.45 -10.07 4.85
N THR A 88 8.08 -8.93 5.07
CA THR A 88 7.45 -7.62 5.02
C THR A 88 7.42 -7.09 3.57
N VAL A 89 6.26 -6.64 3.14
CA VAL A 89 6.05 -5.96 1.85
C VAL A 89 5.90 -4.46 2.12
N VAL A 90 6.64 -3.63 1.41
CA VAL A 90 6.50 -2.18 1.45
C VAL A 90 5.77 -1.71 0.20
N PHE A 91 4.69 -0.96 0.42
CA PHE A 91 3.88 -0.35 -0.61
C PHE A 91 4.18 1.15 -0.68
N MET A 92 4.43 1.66 -1.88
CA MET A 92 4.41 3.08 -2.18
C MET A 92 2.99 3.48 -2.57
N ALA A 93 2.39 4.40 -1.84
CA ALA A 93 1.09 4.98 -2.16
C ALA A 93 1.26 6.29 -2.92
N LYS A 94 0.56 6.44 -4.03
CA LYS A 94 0.51 7.69 -4.81
C LYS A 94 -0.93 8.09 -5.05
N ARG A 95 -1.24 9.36 -4.76
CA ARG A 95 -2.54 9.95 -5.10
C ARG A 95 -2.58 10.29 -6.59
N GLU A 96 -3.68 9.95 -7.24
CA GLU A 96 -3.95 10.28 -8.63
C GLU A 96 -5.24 11.10 -8.72
N ARG A 97 -5.21 12.18 -9.51
CA ARG A 97 -6.39 12.97 -9.83
C ARG A 97 -6.88 12.53 -11.22
N LYS A 98 -8.11 12.02 -11.28
CA LYS A 98 -8.82 11.72 -12.52
C LYS A 98 -9.87 12.78 -12.80
#